data_AF-A0A1E1V6V8-F1
#
_entry.id   AF-A0A1E1V6V8-F1
#
_cell.length_a   1.000
_cell.length_b   1.000
_cell.length_c   1.000
_cell.angle_alpha   90.00
_cell.angle_beta   90.00
_cell.angle_gamma   90.00
#
_symmetry.space_group_name_H-M   'P 1'
#
loop_
_entity.id
_entity.type
_entity.pdbx_description
1 polymer ?
#
loop_
_entity_poly.entity_id
_entity_poly.type
_entity_poly.pdbx_seq_one_letter_code
_entity_poly.pdbx_strand_id
1 'polypeptide(L)'
;MGAAQRAGQRSFPFLAKLLHWMTAVLVLVLFCSGVLMKQIGDGPMADALYTLHKTTGAGLFGLVLFRMAYRVLARLTGHWREGGGDRAVHGVLYAALIVVPMLGWAGVSDFGARELAFGLTLPAIWPEGAGYSEPLLKGHAWLAFALMGLVVLHIGIALGDYVQRGAGRPSRATAKMPQRESSSPSFPDMP
;
A
#
# COMPACT_ATOMS: atom_id res chain seq x y z
N MET A 1 5.52 -41.75 16.31
CA MET A 1 5.32 -40.33 16.70
C MET A 1 6.15 -39.46 15.76
N GLY A 2 5.53 -38.79 14.78
CA GLY A 2 6.26 -38.01 13.77
C GLY A 2 5.41 -36.97 13.03
N ALA A 3 4.32 -36.50 13.67
CA ALA A 3 3.35 -35.58 13.09
C ALA A 3 3.65 -34.10 13.39
N ALA A 4 4.93 -33.72 13.52
CA ALA A 4 5.34 -32.40 14.00
C ALA A 4 6.23 -31.60 13.03
N GLN A 5 6.17 -31.88 11.73
CA GLN A 5 6.84 -31.06 10.70
C GLN A 5 5.91 -30.72 9.54
N ARG A 6 4.75 -30.11 9.83
CA ARG A 6 4.17 -29.13 8.90
C ARG A 6 4.63 -27.76 9.37
N ALA A 7 5.85 -27.39 8.97
CA ALA A 7 6.32 -26.02 9.08
C ALA A 7 5.22 -25.11 8.50
N GLY A 8 4.60 -24.32 9.37
CA GLY A 8 3.54 -23.41 8.98
C GLY A 8 4.05 -22.53 7.84
N GLN A 9 3.43 -22.66 6.67
CA GLN A 9 3.52 -21.65 5.64
C GLN A 9 3.21 -20.33 6.34
N ARG A 10 4.21 -19.44 6.51
CA ARG A 10 4.00 -18.13 7.13
C ARG A 10 3.13 -17.32 6.19
N SER A 11 1.83 -17.53 6.28
CA SER A 11 0.82 -16.83 5.51
C SER A 11 0.93 -15.37 5.85
N PHE A 12 1.05 -14.52 4.83
CA PHE A 12 1.06 -13.08 5.02
C PHE A 12 -0.21 -12.70 5.81
N PRO A 13 -0.10 -11.99 6.95
CA PRO A 13 -1.24 -11.76 7.81
C PRO A 13 -2.36 -11.11 7.00
N PHE A 14 -3.56 -11.68 7.06
CA PHE A 14 -4.74 -11.17 6.33
C PHE A 14 -4.92 -9.67 6.55
N LEU A 15 -4.72 -9.22 7.78
CA LEU A 15 -4.79 -7.81 8.16
C LEU A 15 -3.78 -6.93 7.40
N ALA A 16 -2.55 -7.39 7.16
CA ALA A 16 -1.56 -6.62 6.41
C ALA A 16 -1.95 -6.40 4.94
N LYS A 17 -2.60 -7.40 4.33
CA LYS A 17 -3.17 -7.29 2.97
C LYS A 17 -4.37 -6.35 2.96
N LEU A 18 -5.28 -6.49 3.91
CA LEU A 18 -6.44 -5.62 4.05
C LEU A 18 -6.03 -4.15 4.17
N LEU A 19 -5.13 -3.84 5.11
CA LEU A 19 -4.62 -2.47 5.30
C LEU A 19 -3.93 -1.93 4.04
N HIS A 20 -3.24 -2.79 3.28
CA HIS A 20 -2.58 -2.36 2.04
C HIS A 20 -3.60 -1.96 0.97
N TRP A 21 -4.59 -2.83 0.71
CA TRP A 21 -5.61 -2.57 -0.30
C TRP A 21 -6.52 -1.39 0.08
N MET A 22 -6.86 -1.25 1.37
CA MET A 22 -7.56 -0.06 1.86
C MET A 22 -6.77 1.22 1.57
N THR A 23 -5.46 1.22 1.88
CA THR A 23 -4.58 2.37 1.59
C THR A 23 -4.57 2.68 0.10
N ALA A 24 -4.41 1.67 -0.76
CA ALA A 24 -4.36 1.84 -2.21
C ALA A 24 -5.66 2.45 -2.77
N VAL A 25 -6.82 1.94 -2.35
CA VAL A 25 -8.13 2.46 -2.77
C VAL A 25 -8.32 3.91 -2.30
N LEU A 26 -8.00 4.20 -1.04
CA LEU A 26 -8.14 5.56 -0.49
C LEU A 26 -7.23 6.56 -1.18
N VAL A 27 -5.99 6.18 -1.52
CA VAL A 27 -5.07 7.03 -2.31
C VAL A 27 -5.67 7.37 -3.67
N LEU A 28 -6.27 6.40 -4.37
CA LEU A 28 -6.92 6.65 -5.65
C LEU A 28 -8.14 7.56 -5.52
N VAL A 29 -9.00 7.32 -4.52
CA VAL A 29 -10.16 8.19 -4.24
C VAL A 29 -9.72 9.62 -3.94
N LEU A 30 -8.67 9.79 -3.13
CA LEU A 30 -8.12 11.11 -2.82
C LEU A 30 -7.54 11.80 -4.04
N PHE A 31 -6.78 11.09 -4.87
CA PHE A 31 -6.23 11.66 -6.09
C PHE A 31 -7.35 12.13 -7.03
N CYS A 32 -8.34 11.28 -7.29
CA CYS A 32 -9.47 11.62 -8.16
C CYS A 32 -10.29 12.79 -7.60
N SER A 33 -10.65 12.76 -6.31
CA SER A 33 -11.39 13.86 -5.67
C SER A 33 -10.60 15.17 -5.68
N GLY A 34 -9.28 15.13 -5.47
CA GLY A 34 -8.41 16.31 -5.50
C GLY A 34 -8.32 16.96 -6.87
N VAL A 35 -8.29 16.15 -7.95
CA VAL A 35 -8.35 16.65 -9.32
C VAL A 35 -9.74 17.22 -9.63
N LEU A 36 -10.79 16.48 -9.30
CA LEU A 36 -12.19 16.86 -9.58
C LEU A 36 -12.57 18.17 -8.88
N MET A 37 -12.24 18.33 -7.59
CA MET A 37 -12.59 19.55 -6.83
C MET A 37 -11.94 20.79 -7.45
N LYS A 38 -10.71 20.68 -7.99
CA LYS A 38 -10.03 21.77 -8.68
C LYS A 38 -10.59 22.05 -10.07
N GLN A 39 -11.06 21.03 -10.78
CA GLN A 39 -11.66 21.19 -12.11
C GLN A 39 -13.06 21.78 -12.06
N ILE A 40 -13.86 21.41 -11.05
CA ILE A 40 -15.21 21.98 -10.85
C ILE A 40 -15.12 23.45 -10.44
N GLY A 41 -14.09 23.84 -9.68
CA GLY A 41 -13.90 25.21 -9.22
C GLY A 41 -14.70 25.46 -7.95
N ASP A 42 -15.80 26.18 -8.07
CA ASP A 42 -16.58 26.69 -6.95
C ASP A 42 -18.01 26.15 -6.91
N GLY A 43 -18.66 26.28 -5.76
CA GLY A 43 -20.05 25.93 -5.53
C GLY A 43 -20.26 24.66 -4.71
N PRO A 44 -21.53 24.28 -4.44
CA PRO A 44 -21.85 23.26 -3.42
C PRO A 44 -21.22 21.90 -3.69
N MET A 45 -21.07 21.52 -4.97
CA MET A 45 -20.42 20.27 -5.35
C MET A 45 -18.90 20.30 -5.10
N ALA A 46 -18.25 21.42 -5.38
CA ALA A 46 -16.83 21.59 -5.08
C ALA A 46 -16.61 21.54 -3.55
N ASP A 47 -17.42 22.25 -2.77
CA ASP A 47 -17.35 22.28 -1.30
C ASP A 47 -17.53 20.88 -0.70
N ALA A 48 -18.46 20.10 -1.24
CA ALA A 48 -18.66 18.71 -0.86
C ALA A 48 -17.43 17.85 -1.16
N LEU A 49 -16.80 18.03 -2.33
CA LEU A 49 -15.56 17.33 -2.68
C LEU A 49 -14.38 17.76 -1.81
N TYR A 50 -14.23 19.05 -1.47
CA TYR A 50 -13.22 19.51 -0.53
C TYR A 50 -13.41 18.87 0.86
N THR A 51 -14.65 18.82 1.34
CA THR A 51 -14.98 18.20 2.62
C THR A 51 -14.69 16.69 2.59
N LEU A 52 -15.10 16.00 1.53
CA LEU A 52 -14.82 14.58 1.30
C LEU A 52 -13.31 14.33 1.28
N HIS A 53 -12.56 15.12 0.52
CA HIS A 53 -11.12 14.98 0.34
C HIS A 53 -10.37 15.18 1.67
N LYS A 54 -10.66 16.26 2.41
CA LYS A 54 -10.04 16.52 3.71
C LYS A 54 -10.35 15.42 4.73
N THR A 55 -11.62 15.00 4.82
CA THR A 55 -12.06 13.96 5.76
C THR A 55 -11.42 12.62 5.44
N THR A 56 -11.44 12.22 4.17
CA THR A 56 -10.83 10.98 3.69
C THR A 56 -9.31 11.02 3.86
N GLY A 57 -8.69 12.19 3.66
CA GLY A 57 -7.25 12.42 3.82
C GLY A 57 -6.80 12.27 5.26
N ALA A 58 -7.55 12.84 6.20
CA ALA A 58 -7.32 12.65 7.63
C ALA A 58 -7.45 11.17 8.05
N GLY A 59 -8.48 10.48 7.53
CA GLY A 59 -8.66 9.04 7.75
C GLY A 59 -7.52 8.19 7.18
N LEU A 60 -7.09 8.46 5.95
CA LEU A 60 -5.95 7.80 5.33
C LEU A 60 -4.67 8.04 6.13
N PHE A 61 -4.42 9.26 6.58
CA PHE A 61 -3.24 9.59 7.39
C PHE A 61 -3.21 8.76 8.68
N GLY A 62 -4.33 8.69 9.41
CA GLY A 62 -4.46 7.81 10.58
C GLY A 62 -4.23 6.33 10.24
N LEU A 63 -4.78 5.86 9.12
CA LEU A 63 -4.59 4.48 8.64
C LEU A 63 -3.12 4.17 8.33
N VAL A 64 -2.40 5.10 7.69
CA VAL A 64 -0.97 4.95 7.37
C VAL A 64 -0.14 4.89 8.66
N LEU A 65 -0.40 5.76 9.62
CA LEU A 65 0.28 5.74 10.92
C LEU A 65 0.02 4.41 11.66
N PHE A 66 -1.24 3.97 11.71
CA PHE A 66 -1.60 2.68 12.30
C PHE A 66 -0.90 1.52 11.59
N ARG A 67 -0.89 1.52 10.26
CA ARG A 67 -0.21 0.50 9.44
C ARG A 67 1.29 0.45 9.73
N MET A 68 1.96 1.59 9.87
CA MET A 68 3.38 1.68 10.22
C MET A 68 3.62 1.13 11.64
N ALA A 69 2.81 1.53 12.62
CA ALA A 69 2.88 1.03 13.99
C ALA A 69 2.67 -0.49 14.05
N TYR A 70 1.63 -1.01 13.38
CA TYR A 70 1.35 -2.44 13.30
C TYR A 70 2.53 -3.22 12.72
N ARG A 71 3.15 -2.71 11.65
CA ARG A 71 4.32 -3.35 11.03
C ARG A 71 5.50 -3.47 11.98
N VAL A 72 5.79 -2.42 12.73
CA VAL A 72 6.89 -2.38 13.72
C VAL A 72 6.58 -3.31 14.90
N LEU A 73 5.38 -3.21 15.48
CA LEU A 73 4.97 -3.96 16.67
C LEU A 73 4.82 -5.45 16.40
N ALA A 74 4.18 -5.84 15.30
CA ALA A 74 4.01 -7.24 14.93
C ALA A 74 5.30 -7.88 14.40
N ARG A 75 6.45 -7.18 14.48
CA ARG A 75 7.76 -7.59 13.96
C ARG A 75 7.62 -8.23 12.59
N LEU A 76 6.82 -7.61 11.72
CA LEU A 76 6.62 -8.10 10.37
C LEU A 76 7.89 -7.81 9.58
N THR A 77 8.94 -8.60 9.85
CA THR A 77 10.11 -8.79 9.01
C THR A 77 9.67 -9.69 7.84
N GLY A 78 8.67 -9.24 7.11
CA GLY A 78 8.17 -9.92 5.93
C GLY A 78 9.17 -9.71 4.80
N HIS A 79 9.96 -10.75 4.53
CA HIS A 79 10.79 -11.00 3.34
C HIS A 79 10.86 -9.82 2.38
N TRP A 80 11.69 -8.83 2.72
CA TRP A 80 12.27 -8.00 1.68
C TRP A 80 12.99 -8.98 0.76
N ARG A 81 12.46 -9.23 -0.44
CA ARG A 81 13.24 -9.95 -1.46
C ARG A 81 14.58 -9.21 -1.57
N GLU A 82 15.65 -9.98 -1.73
CA GLU A 82 17.00 -9.49 -1.96
C GLU A 82 17.06 -8.81 -3.34
N GLY A 83 16.44 -7.64 -3.44
CA GLY A 83 16.47 -6.76 -4.59
C GLY A 83 16.36 -5.33 -4.06
N GLY A 84 17.42 -4.54 -4.20
CA GLY A 84 17.51 -3.19 -3.61
C GLY A 84 16.40 -2.22 -4.08
N GLY A 85 15.82 -2.44 -5.26
CA GLY A 85 14.79 -1.58 -5.85
C GLY A 85 13.47 -1.55 -5.07
N ASP A 86 13.01 -2.70 -4.57
CA ASP A 86 11.75 -2.80 -3.80
C ASP A 86 11.81 -2.04 -2.48
N ARG A 87 12.98 -2.02 -1.83
CA ARG A 87 13.17 -1.33 -0.55
C ARG A 87 13.14 0.18 -0.69
N ALA A 88 13.81 0.71 -1.72
CA ALA A 88 13.88 2.15 -1.96
C ALA A 88 12.50 2.73 -2.30
N VAL A 89 11.80 2.14 -3.28
CA VAL A 89 10.48 2.64 -3.70
C VAL A 89 9.46 2.58 -2.57
N HIS A 90 9.46 1.49 -1.79
CA HIS A 90 8.54 1.37 -0.66
C HIS A 90 8.83 2.39 0.45
N GLY A 91 10.11 2.67 0.73
CA GLY A 91 10.50 3.72 1.68
C GLY A 91 10.05 5.11 1.23
N VAL A 92 10.28 5.45 -0.04
CA VAL A 92 9.84 6.73 -0.61
C VAL A 92 8.31 6.85 -0.63
N LEU A 93 7.59 5.77 -0.94
CA LEU A 93 6.12 5.75 -0.87
C LEU A 93 5.61 6.04 0.55
N TYR A 94 6.20 5.44 1.59
CA TYR A 94 5.81 5.76 2.97
C TYR A 94 6.09 7.22 3.32
N ALA A 95 7.25 7.75 2.93
CA ALA A 95 7.56 9.16 3.15
C ALA A 95 6.54 10.07 2.45
N ALA A 96 6.21 9.78 1.18
CA ALA A 96 5.22 10.53 0.42
C ALA A 96 3.81 10.45 1.05
N LEU A 97 3.38 9.26 1.51
CA LEU A 97 2.10 9.06 2.20
C LEU A 97 1.97 9.83 3.52
N ILE A 98 3.07 10.33 4.08
CA ILE A 98 3.09 11.18 5.28
C ILE A 98 3.24 12.65 4.89
N VAL A 99 4.21 12.98 4.05
CA VAL A 99 4.54 14.38 3.70
C VAL A 99 3.40 15.03 2.91
N VAL A 100 2.79 14.32 1.95
CA VAL A 100 1.67 14.86 1.15
C VAL A 100 0.51 15.33 2.03
N PRO A 101 -0.10 14.50 2.90
CA PRO A 101 -1.20 14.94 3.74
C PRO A 101 -0.77 15.96 4.80
N MET A 102 0.46 15.91 5.31
CA MET A 102 0.96 16.96 6.21
C MET A 102 0.99 18.33 5.54
N LEU A 103 1.41 18.40 4.27
CA LEU A 103 1.45 19.66 3.52
C LEU A 103 0.04 20.18 3.22
N GLY A 104 -0.91 19.28 2.91
CA GLY A 104 -2.32 19.62 2.75
C GLY A 104 -2.92 20.13 4.06
N TRP A 105 -2.62 19.47 5.18
CA TRP A 105 -3.07 19.86 6.52
C TRP A 105 -2.50 21.22 6.94
N ALA A 106 -1.21 21.48 6.66
CA ALA A 106 -0.61 22.79 6.88
C ALA A 106 -1.29 23.87 6.02
N GLY A 107 -1.55 23.58 4.75
CA GLY A 107 -2.23 24.50 3.84
C GLY A 107 -3.65 24.87 4.28
N VAL A 108 -4.46 23.89 4.71
CA VAL A 108 -5.81 24.18 5.24
C VAL A 108 -5.78 24.81 6.63
N SER A 109 -4.69 24.63 7.39
CA SER A 109 -4.48 25.34 8.66
C SER A 109 -4.14 26.81 8.44
N ASP A 110 -3.25 27.11 7.49
CA ASP A 110 -2.93 28.48 7.07
C ASP A 110 -4.18 29.21 6.54
N PHE A 111 -4.99 28.52 5.73
CA PHE A 111 -6.20 29.09 5.15
C PHE A 111 -7.38 29.22 6.14
N GLY A 112 -7.39 28.46 7.24
CA GLY A 112 -8.50 28.43 8.20
C GLY A 112 -9.64 27.46 7.85
N ALA A 113 -9.54 26.67 6.77
CA ALA A 113 -10.58 25.71 6.35
C ALA A 113 -10.38 24.29 6.94
N ARG A 114 -10.31 24.19 8.27
CA ARG A 114 -10.01 22.92 8.98
C ARG A 114 -11.21 22.03 9.26
N GLU A 115 -12.42 22.46 8.90
CA GLU A 115 -13.64 21.69 9.10
C GLU A 115 -13.67 20.43 8.23
N LEU A 116 -14.08 19.32 8.83
CA LEU A 116 -14.30 18.01 8.22
C LEU A 116 -15.78 17.65 8.24
N ALA A 117 -16.12 16.52 7.62
CA ALA A 117 -17.46 15.94 7.78
C ALA A 117 -17.73 15.56 9.24
N PHE A 118 -19.01 15.37 9.57
CA PHE A 118 -19.49 14.96 10.90
C PHE A 118 -19.21 15.97 12.03
N GLY A 119 -18.96 17.24 11.69
CA GLY A 119 -18.70 18.29 12.69
C GLY A 119 -17.34 18.15 13.40
N LEU A 120 -16.41 17.41 12.80
CA LEU A 120 -15.03 17.30 13.29
C LEU A 120 -14.17 18.42 12.69
N THR A 121 -13.19 18.88 13.46
CA THR A 121 -12.24 19.91 13.01
C THR A 121 -10.82 19.42 13.23
N LEU A 122 -9.95 19.60 12.24
CA LEU A 122 -8.53 19.30 12.42
C LEU A 122 -7.87 20.33 13.36
N PRO A 123 -6.97 19.91 14.27
CA PRO A 123 -6.16 20.85 15.01
C PRO A 123 -5.26 21.65 14.06
N ALA A 124 -4.98 22.91 14.39
CA ALA A 124 -4.05 23.72 13.62
C ALA A 124 -2.61 23.21 13.83
N ILE A 125 -1.93 22.91 12.73
CA ILE A 125 -0.49 22.55 12.74
C ILE A 125 0.39 23.65 12.13
N TRP A 126 -0.25 24.70 11.60
CA TRP A 126 0.36 25.87 11.00
C TRP A 126 -0.46 27.11 11.40
N PRO A 127 0.16 28.29 11.57
CA PRO A 127 -0.57 29.50 11.94
C PRO A 127 -1.56 29.93 10.85
N GLU A 128 -2.79 30.20 11.26
CA GLU A 128 -3.83 30.71 10.37
C GLU A 128 -3.47 32.14 9.92
N GLY A 129 -3.67 32.45 8.64
CA GLY A 129 -3.38 33.77 8.06
C GLY A 129 -1.89 34.08 7.86
N ALA A 130 -0.98 33.11 7.95
CA ALA A 130 0.44 33.35 7.73
C ALA A 130 0.81 33.60 6.25
N GLY A 131 -0.13 33.39 5.31
CA GLY A 131 0.03 33.75 3.90
C GLY A 131 0.73 32.67 3.06
N TYR A 132 0.77 31.42 3.55
CA TYR A 132 1.44 30.30 2.87
C TYR A 132 0.46 29.24 2.33
N SER A 133 -0.85 29.44 2.46
CA SER A 133 -1.88 28.49 1.98
C SER A 133 -1.70 28.10 0.52
N GLU A 134 -1.51 29.08 -0.38
CA GLU A 134 -1.31 28.82 -1.81
C GLU A 134 -0.05 27.96 -2.09
N PRO A 135 1.17 28.34 -1.65
CA PRO A 135 2.35 27.52 -1.91
C PRO A 135 2.29 26.14 -1.23
N LEU A 136 1.71 26.03 -0.03
CA LEU A 136 1.52 24.74 0.66
C LEU A 136 0.59 23.80 -0.12
N LEU A 137 -0.57 24.30 -0.55
CA LEU A 137 -1.55 23.51 -1.31
C LEU A 137 -1.06 23.19 -2.73
N LYS A 138 -0.31 24.10 -3.36
CA LYS A 138 0.36 23.85 -4.64
C LYS A 138 1.43 22.76 -4.50
N GLY A 139 2.24 22.83 -3.44
CA GLY A 139 3.21 21.79 -3.11
C GLY A 139 2.54 20.44 -2.86
N HIS A 140 1.42 20.44 -2.13
CA HIS A 140 0.62 19.23 -1.90
C HIS A 140 0.16 18.60 -3.21
N ALA A 141 -0.38 19.41 -4.14
CA ALA A 141 -0.82 18.92 -5.44
C ALA A 141 0.34 18.31 -6.25
N TRP A 142 1.48 19.00 -6.35
CA TRP A 142 2.67 18.48 -7.05
C TRP A 142 3.17 17.16 -6.46
N LEU A 143 3.24 17.07 -5.13
CA LEU A 143 3.63 15.83 -4.47
C LEU A 143 2.59 14.71 -4.63
N ALA A 144 1.30 15.03 -4.74
CA ALA A 144 0.26 14.06 -5.04
C ALA A 144 0.42 13.45 -6.44
N PHE A 145 0.75 14.27 -7.45
CA PHE A 145 1.10 13.76 -8.79
C PHE A 145 2.37 12.91 -8.77
N ALA A 146 3.41 13.35 -8.04
CA ALA A 146 4.64 12.57 -7.86
C ALA A 146 4.38 11.22 -7.18
N LEU A 147 3.53 11.21 -6.14
CA LEU A 147 3.07 9.98 -5.46
C LEU A 147 2.39 9.05 -6.45
N MET A 148 1.54 9.56 -7.35
CA MET A 148 0.89 8.71 -8.37
C MET A 148 1.91 8.10 -9.35
N GLY A 149 2.92 8.87 -9.74
CA GLY A 149 4.07 8.35 -10.50
C GLY A 149 4.80 7.21 -9.77
N LEU A 150 5.03 7.36 -8.47
CA LEU A 150 5.62 6.31 -7.63
C LEU A 150 4.73 5.07 -7.50
N VAL A 151 3.40 5.25 -7.43
CA VAL A 151 2.44 4.14 -7.41
C VAL A 151 2.52 3.35 -8.72
N VAL A 152 2.55 4.02 -9.88
CA VAL A 152 2.73 3.37 -11.17
C VAL A 152 4.05 2.61 -11.24
N LEU A 153 5.15 3.23 -10.80
CA LEU A 153 6.46 2.57 -10.72
C LEU A 153 6.42 1.33 -9.82
N HIS A 154 5.77 1.43 -8.65
CA HIS A 154 5.61 0.32 -7.71
C HIS A 154 4.82 -0.85 -8.31
N ILE A 155 3.72 -0.57 -9.01
CA ILE A 155 2.94 -1.58 -9.73
C ILE A 155 3.80 -2.23 -10.83
N GLY A 156 4.56 -1.43 -11.58
CA GLY A 156 5.45 -1.92 -12.63
C GLY A 156 6.52 -2.89 -12.11
N ILE A 157 7.17 -2.55 -10.98
CA ILE A 157 8.14 -3.43 -10.33
C ILE A 157 7.46 -4.73 -9.89
N ALA A 158 6.31 -4.63 -9.20
CA ALA A 158 5.56 -5.80 -8.73
C ALA A 158 5.13 -6.73 -9.87
N LEU A 159 4.70 -6.17 -11.00
CA LEU A 159 4.31 -6.93 -12.19
C LEU A 159 5.52 -7.59 -12.86
N GLY A 160 6.63 -6.87 -13.02
CA GLY A 160 7.87 -7.44 -13.54
C GLY A 160 8.35 -8.63 -12.70
N ASP A 161 8.28 -8.47 -11.38
CA ASP A 161 8.57 -9.51 -10.40
C ASP A 161 7.62 -10.73 -10.50
N TYR A 162 6.34 -10.50 -10.81
CA TYR A 162 5.36 -11.56 -11.03
C TYR A 162 5.67 -12.34 -12.31
N VAL A 163 5.95 -11.64 -13.41
CA VAL A 163 6.28 -12.25 -14.72
C VAL A 163 7.55 -13.10 -14.62
N GLN A 164 8.61 -12.60 -13.99
CA GLN A 164 9.87 -13.35 -13.81
C GLN A 164 9.68 -14.64 -13.00
N ARG A 165 8.81 -14.62 -11.98
CA ARG A 165 8.45 -15.81 -11.20
C ARG A 165 7.62 -16.82 -11.98
N GLY A 166 6.76 -16.35 -12.89
CA GLY A 166 6.02 -17.21 -13.81
C GLY A 166 6.94 -17.92 -14.81
N ALA A 167 7.93 -17.21 -15.34
CA ALA A 167 8.92 -17.76 -16.28
C ALA A 167 9.87 -18.78 -15.66
N GLY A 168 10.17 -18.69 -14.35
CA GLY A 168 11.06 -19.60 -13.64
C GLY A 168 10.41 -20.89 -13.10
N ARG A 169 9.11 -21.13 -13.37
CA ARG A 169 8.40 -22.31 -12.84
C ARG A 169 8.62 -23.50 -13.79
N PRO A 170 9.33 -24.57 -13.41
CA PRO A 170 9.44 -25.75 -14.26
C PRO A 170 8.04 -26.29 -14.55
N SER A 171 7.72 -26.47 -15.83
CA SER A 171 6.46 -27.07 -16.26
C SER A 171 6.28 -28.41 -15.54
N ARG A 172 5.12 -28.60 -14.90
CA ARG A 172 4.76 -29.83 -14.17
C ARG A 172 4.76 -31.09 -15.06
N ALA A 173 5.04 -30.95 -16.35
CA ALA A 173 5.05 -32.01 -17.35
C ALA A 173 6.23 -32.98 -17.29
N THR A 174 7.27 -32.76 -16.47
CA THR A 174 8.45 -33.65 -16.43
C THR A 174 8.72 -34.28 -15.06
N ALA A 175 7.70 -34.47 -14.23
CA ALA A 175 7.80 -35.40 -13.11
C ALA A 175 7.81 -36.84 -13.66
N LYS A 176 9.00 -37.30 -14.06
CA LYS A 176 9.26 -38.69 -14.46
C LYS A 176 8.79 -39.59 -13.32
N MET A 177 7.70 -40.32 -13.55
CA MET A 177 7.13 -41.28 -12.62
C MET A 177 8.24 -42.30 -12.28
N PRO A 178 8.58 -42.52 -11.00
CA PRO A 178 9.58 -43.52 -10.65
C PRO A 178 9.08 -44.88 -11.14
N GLN A 179 9.84 -45.50 -12.06
CA GLN A 179 9.61 -46.89 -12.45
C GLN A 179 9.69 -47.72 -11.18
N ARG A 180 8.56 -48.27 -10.74
CA ARG A 180 8.55 -49.38 -9.79
C ARG A 180 9.19 -50.56 -10.53
N GLU A 181 10.44 -50.87 -10.21
CA GLU A 181 10.99 -52.19 -10.51
C GLU A 181 10.10 -53.23 -9.83
N SER A 182 9.43 -54.04 -10.64
CA SER A 182 8.70 -55.21 -10.18
C SER A 182 9.69 -56.31 -9.85
N SER A 183 10.17 -56.34 -8.61
CA SER A 183 10.86 -57.51 -8.07
C SER A 183 9.82 -58.61 -7.82
N SER A 184 9.69 -59.54 -8.75
CA SER A 184 8.96 -60.79 -8.55
C SER A 184 9.71 -61.65 -7.51
N PRO A 185 9.05 -62.21 -6.48
CA PRO A 185 9.71 -63.14 -5.58
C PRO A 185 9.94 -64.48 -6.30
N SER A 186 11.21 -64.86 -6.46
CA SER A 186 11.60 -66.21 -6.86
C SER A 186 11.37 -67.15 -5.67
N PHE A 187 10.42 -68.08 -5.81
CA PHE A 187 10.29 -69.20 -4.89
C PHE A 187 11.43 -70.20 -5.15
N PRO A 188 12.11 -70.69 -4.10
CA PRO A 188 12.98 -71.85 -4.24
C PRO A 188 12.14 -73.12 -4.30
N ASP A 189 12.36 -73.92 -5.35
CA ASP A 189 11.88 -75.30 -5.42
C ASP A 189 12.49 -76.10 -4.25
N MET A 190 11.63 -76.77 -3.49
CA MET A 190 12.02 -77.72 -2.45
C MET A 190 11.65 -79.14 -2.92
N PRO A 191 12.48 -80.15 -2.61
CA PRO A 191 12.37 -81.53 -3.10
C PRO A 191 11.23 -82.35 -2.50
#